data_AF-A0A834R4G0-F1
#
_entry.id   AF-A0A834R4G0-F1
#
_cell.length_a   1.000
_cell.length_b   1.000
_cell.length_c   1.000
_cell.angle_alpha   90.00
_cell.angle_beta   90.00
_cell.angle_gamma   90.00
#
_symmetry.space_group_name_H-M   'P 1'
#
loop_
_entity.id
_entity.type
_entity.pdbx_description
1 polymer ?
#
loop_
_entity_poly.entity_id
_entity_poly.type
_entity_poly.pdbx_seq_one_letter_code
_entity_poly.pdbx_strand_id
1 'polypeptide(L)'
;MFSVLLNRLMLTKLNEFLVASFFIQLVLIILIQSSLAKVQSPQESHAEYADKTVDDDEFAEFEDLDDDDEYIRPTPQSQKNPQSSESQDSHIHQSQSPESNSNSVPVKNVADSDEMIVDGDDDEEFETIRDEIDDEKQYADPSSSKDGIEITNIPLHLRTNWESYYLEFVIIFALIIYFVNYASGRSKNTKIATFWLEKNREILEQNFALVGDDIKSTNQNQSNGLIKETENIYVIWCSGRVSIDGLLIEIKLIKRHDLFSTIVNIVRPTSDNIIIKAFLSNDAMDNFVFCVAQRKIAAKLAKDSIDLATYCPERKSPEKYGVTSDNYLLLNEIGEAASFILDSKIVSLLDKNDSLIEFIHISDQYYGIKNDDVQTIKLPEVKKVLIISINLPSQLSSQNLDELDSLKPLHQMTYYLVDRLKRFRLSREKKLKSDRNRQKVEKMFLQSTHQQRQEAAQIKREERRRAEKEKMLQEIDPEKQRKWEEKEYKKELKKKIPKMKQLKVKAM
;
A
#
# COMPACT_ATOMS: atom_id res chain seq x y z
N MET A 1 -43.13 1.53 -35.44
CA MET A 1 -44.02 0.65 -34.66
C MET A 1 -43.29 -0.60 -34.14
N PHE A 2 -42.49 -1.30 -34.96
CA PHE A 2 -41.70 -2.48 -34.55
C PHE A 2 -40.67 -2.24 -33.43
N SER A 3 -39.93 -1.12 -33.47
CA SER A 3 -38.91 -0.78 -32.46
C SER A 3 -39.49 -0.54 -31.05
N VAL A 4 -40.71 0.00 -30.97
CA VAL A 4 -41.40 0.24 -29.69
C VAL A 4 -41.89 -1.08 -29.07
N LEU A 5 -42.32 -2.03 -29.89
CA LEU A 5 -42.73 -3.36 -29.44
C LEU A 5 -41.53 -4.17 -28.92
N LEU A 6 -40.39 -4.09 -29.61
CA LEU A 6 -39.15 -4.77 -29.24
C LEU A 6 -38.58 -4.22 -27.92
N ASN A 7 -38.62 -2.90 -27.71
CA ASN A 7 -38.22 -2.29 -26.44
C ASN A 7 -39.16 -2.66 -25.29
N ARG A 8 -40.48 -2.74 -25.52
CA ARG A 8 -41.42 -3.21 -24.49
C ARG A 8 -41.21 -4.68 -24.13
N LEU A 9 -40.89 -5.53 -25.11
CA LEU A 9 -40.60 -6.94 -24.90
C LEU A 9 -39.27 -7.14 -24.14
N MET A 10 -38.25 -6.35 -24.48
CA MET A 10 -36.96 -6.31 -23.76
C MET A 10 -37.14 -5.84 -22.32
N LEU A 11 -37.90 -4.76 -22.07
CA LEU A 11 -38.14 -4.28 -20.70
C LEU A 11 -38.91 -5.29 -19.84
N THR A 12 -39.88 -5.99 -20.42
CA THR A 12 -40.64 -7.03 -19.69
C THR A 12 -39.76 -8.23 -19.36
N LYS A 13 -38.92 -8.68 -20.28
CA LYS A 13 -37.95 -9.76 -20.01
C LYS A 13 -36.86 -9.36 -19.01
N LEU A 14 -36.43 -8.10 -19.03
CA LEU A 14 -35.47 -7.57 -18.05
C LEU A 14 -36.08 -7.47 -16.64
N ASN A 15 -37.36 -7.08 -16.53
CA ASN A 15 -38.08 -7.08 -15.26
C ASN A 15 -38.33 -8.49 -14.74
N GLU A 16 -38.67 -9.46 -15.60
CA GLU A 16 -38.79 -10.87 -15.21
C GLU A 16 -37.46 -11.41 -14.68
N PHE A 17 -36.33 -11.03 -15.30
CA PHE A 17 -35.00 -11.43 -14.84
C PHE A 17 -34.60 -10.79 -13.52
N LEU A 18 -34.92 -9.50 -13.31
CA LEU A 18 -34.69 -8.80 -12.05
C LEU A 18 -35.54 -9.37 -10.92
N VAL A 19 -36.80 -9.71 -11.19
CA VAL A 19 -37.69 -10.36 -10.21
C VAL A 19 -37.18 -11.76 -9.87
N ALA A 20 -36.78 -12.56 -10.86
CA ALA A 20 -36.19 -13.87 -10.62
C ALA A 20 -34.88 -13.79 -9.81
N SER A 21 -34.01 -12.83 -10.11
CA SER A 21 -32.78 -12.56 -9.35
C SER A 21 -33.08 -12.16 -7.90
N PHE A 22 -34.12 -11.36 -7.68
CA PHE A 22 -34.53 -10.94 -6.33
C PHE A 22 -35.09 -12.12 -5.51
N PHE A 23 -35.87 -13.02 -6.14
CA PHE A 23 -36.37 -14.23 -5.49
C PHE A 23 -35.24 -15.21 -5.12
N ILE A 24 -34.24 -15.38 -5.99
CA ILE A 24 -33.08 -16.22 -5.70
C ILE A 24 -32.27 -15.65 -4.53
N GLN A 25 -32.10 -14.32 -4.49
CA GLN A 25 -31.42 -13.63 -3.38
C GLN A 25 -32.19 -13.77 -2.06
N LEU A 26 -33.53 -13.68 -2.08
CA LEU A 26 -34.38 -13.87 -0.90
C LEU A 26 -34.25 -15.30 -0.35
N VAL A 27 -34.26 -16.31 -1.22
CA VAL A 27 -34.09 -17.72 -0.82
C VAL A 27 -32.72 -17.97 -0.20
N LEU A 28 -31.66 -17.36 -0.74
CA LEU A 28 -30.30 -17.45 -0.19
C LEU A 28 -30.20 -16.81 1.20
N ILE A 29 -30.86 -15.67 1.43
CA ILE A 29 -30.91 -15.00 2.74
C ILE A 29 -31.65 -15.87 3.77
N ILE A 30 -32.77 -16.49 3.39
CA ILE A 30 -33.54 -17.39 4.27
C ILE A 30 -32.71 -18.63 4.64
N LEU A 31 -31.99 -19.20 3.67
CA LEU A 31 -31.09 -20.34 3.92
C LEU A 31 -29.94 -19.96 4.89
N ILE A 32 -29.34 -18.79 4.72
CA ILE A 32 -28.29 -18.29 5.61
C ILE A 32 -28.84 -18.05 7.03
N GLN A 33 -30.01 -17.43 7.18
CA GLN A 33 -30.60 -17.23 8.51
C GLN A 33 -30.99 -18.55 9.20
N SER A 34 -31.43 -19.55 8.43
CA SER A 34 -31.71 -20.89 8.98
C SER A 34 -30.45 -21.63 9.44
N SER A 35 -29.29 -21.33 8.83
CA SER A 35 -27.99 -21.88 9.23
C SER A 35 -27.43 -21.17 10.47
N LEU A 36 -27.66 -19.86 10.61
CA LEU A 36 -27.17 -19.07 11.74
C LEU A 36 -27.97 -19.34 13.02
N ALA A 37 -29.28 -19.63 12.90
CA ALA A 37 -30.14 -19.99 14.03
C ALA A 37 -29.79 -21.37 14.66
N LYS A 38 -29.02 -22.22 13.98
CA LYS A 38 -28.56 -23.52 14.51
C LYS A 38 -27.28 -23.44 15.34
N VAL A 39 -26.60 -22.28 15.39
CA VAL A 39 -25.28 -22.14 16.02
C VAL A 39 -25.34 -21.50 17.42
N GLN A 40 -26.50 -21.03 17.88
CA GLN A 40 -26.62 -20.40 19.20
C GLN A 40 -27.68 -21.10 20.07
N SER A 41 -27.21 -22.04 20.91
CA SER A 41 -27.82 -22.33 22.20
C SER A 41 -26.81 -22.01 23.32
N PRO A 42 -27.26 -21.54 24.51
CA PRO A 42 -26.38 -20.90 25.50
C PRO A 42 -26.02 -21.84 26.66
N GLN A 43 -24.77 -21.76 27.15
CA GLN A 43 -24.39 -22.24 28.48
C GLN A 43 -24.02 -21.06 29.38
N GLU A 44 -24.71 -20.97 30.53
CA GLU A 44 -24.46 -20.02 31.63
C GLU A 44 -23.58 -20.63 32.74
N SER A 45 -22.88 -19.73 33.45
CA SER A 45 -22.43 -19.79 34.87
C SER A 45 -21.23 -20.70 35.25
N HIS A 46 -20.33 -20.41 36.20
CA HIS A 46 -20.13 -19.34 37.20
C HIS A 46 -18.68 -19.41 37.78
N ALA A 47 -18.24 -18.29 38.39
CA ALA A 47 -17.38 -18.15 39.60
C ALA A 47 -15.83 -18.26 39.56
N GLU A 48 -15.18 -17.09 39.63
CA GLU A 48 -14.32 -16.58 40.72
C GLU A 48 -13.52 -17.58 41.59
N TYR A 49 -12.19 -17.46 41.57
CA TYR A 49 -11.31 -17.53 42.75
C TYR A 49 -9.99 -16.78 42.51
N ALA A 50 -9.50 -16.19 43.59
CA ALA A 50 -8.41 -15.24 43.69
C ALA A 50 -6.99 -15.85 43.74
N ASP A 51 -6.04 -14.97 43.44
CA ASP A 51 -4.72 -14.79 44.03
C ASP A 51 -3.63 -15.87 43.85
N LYS A 52 -2.59 -15.49 43.11
CA LYS A 52 -1.19 -15.80 43.41
C LYS A 52 -0.28 -14.81 42.69
N THR A 53 0.28 -13.91 43.47
CA THR A 53 1.45 -13.09 43.15
C THR A 53 2.63 -13.95 42.70
N VAL A 54 3.21 -13.61 41.55
CA VAL A 54 4.58 -13.98 41.18
C VAL A 54 5.25 -12.70 40.70
N ASP A 55 6.26 -12.30 41.46
CA ASP A 55 7.15 -11.17 41.21
C ASP A 55 7.97 -11.41 39.93
N ASP A 56 7.82 -10.53 38.94
CA ASP A 56 8.74 -10.39 37.81
C ASP A 56 9.47 -9.04 37.95
N ASP A 57 10.38 -8.97 38.92
CA ASP A 57 11.36 -7.88 39.13
C ASP A 57 12.78 -8.39 38.80
N GLU A 58 13.02 -8.86 37.57
CA GLU A 58 14.37 -9.20 37.08
C GLU A 58 14.73 -8.53 35.74
N PHE A 59 14.17 -7.34 35.48
CA PHE A 59 14.51 -6.54 34.28
C PHE A 59 14.77 -5.05 34.57
N ALA A 60 14.94 -4.67 35.84
CA ALA A 60 15.05 -3.26 36.27
C ALA A 60 16.48 -2.78 36.62
N GLU A 61 17.54 -3.54 36.31
CA GLU A 61 18.91 -3.15 36.67
C GLU A 61 19.77 -2.75 35.45
N PHE A 62 19.30 -1.82 34.63
CA PHE A 62 20.17 -1.07 33.71
C PHE A 62 19.60 0.34 33.43
N GLU A 63 19.58 1.18 34.45
CA GLU A 63 19.72 2.62 34.28
C GLU A 63 20.86 3.13 35.18
N ASP A 64 21.46 4.24 34.75
CA ASP A 64 22.51 5.04 35.40
C ASP A 64 23.98 4.67 35.10
N LEU A 65 24.44 5.05 33.91
CA LEU A 65 25.79 5.62 33.75
C LEU A 65 25.82 6.72 32.67
N ASP A 66 25.89 7.95 33.16
CA ASP A 66 26.52 9.15 32.58
C ASP A 66 25.93 9.75 31.28
N ASP A 67 24.98 10.68 31.43
CA ASP A 67 24.76 11.79 30.47
C ASP A 67 24.84 13.13 31.23
N ASP A 68 26.06 13.49 31.65
CA ASP A 68 26.43 14.87 31.97
C ASP A 68 27.33 15.42 30.84
N ASP A 69 26.96 16.63 30.39
CA ASP A 69 27.66 17.60 29.52
C ASP A 69 27.64 17.32 27.99
N GLU A 70 27.32 18.28 27.10
CA GLU A 70 27.71 19.69 27.11
C GLU A 70 26.80 20.53 26.18
N TYR A 71 26.24 21.62 26.73
CA TYR A 71 25.61 22.70 25.97
C TYR A 71 26.68 23.53 25.24
N ILE A 72 26.79 23.43 23.91
CA ILE A 72 27.52 24.42 23.12
C ILE A 72 26.62 25.64 22.89
N ARG A 73 26.82 26.71 23.66
CA ARG A 73 26.38 28.07 23.28
C ARG A 73 27.53 28.77 22.52
N PRO A 74 27.27 29.40 21.36
CA PRO A 74 28.28 30.15 20.62
C PRO A 74 28.28 31.62 21.03
N THR A 75 29.44 32.22 21.31
CA THR A 75 29.65 33.69 21.24
C THR A 75 31.14 34.07 21.33
N PRO A 76 31.55 35.30 20.98
CA PRO A 76 31.86 35.81 19.63
C PRO A 76 33.36 36.16 19.47
N GLN A 77 33.87 36.22 18.24
CA GLN A 77 35.14 36.92 17.98
C GLN A 77 34.97 37.96 16.87
N SER A 78 35.10 39.22 17.29
CA SER A 78 35.24 40.39 16.43
C SER A 78 36.72 40.68 16.17
N GLN A 79 37.02 40.85 14.89
CA GLN A 79 38.02 41.76 14.30
C GLN A 79 39.49 41.68 14.76
N LYS A 80 40.35 41.28 13.82
CA LYS A 80 41.37 42.19 13.25
C LYS A 80 41.89 41.66 11.91
N ASN A 81 41.69 42.46 10.87
CA ASN A 81 42.48 42.47 9.62
C ASN A 81 43.85 43.12 9.93
N PRO A 82 44.93 42.87 9.15
CA PRO A 82 45.07 43.51 7.84
C PRO A 82 45.77 42.69 6.72
N GLN A 83 45.13 42.69 5.54
CA GLN A 83 45.58 43.21 4.24
C GLN A 83 46.92 42.81 3.56
N SER A 84 46.82 42.66 2.23
CA SER A 84 47.82 42.61 1.13
C SER A 84 48.59 41.29 0.96
N SER A 85 48.74 40.66 -0.22
CA SER A 85 48.86 41.09 -1.64
C SER A 85 48.53 39.89 -2.58
N GLU A 86 47.82 40.03 -3.71
CA GLU A 86 48.34 40.00 -5.10
C GLU A 86 49.36 38.86 -5.40
N SER A 87 49.37 38.04 -6.46
CA SER A 87 48.66 37.92 -7.75
C SER A 87 49.14 36.63 -8.46
N GLN A 88 48.23 36.02 -9.25
CA GLN A 88 48.43 35.51 -10.62
C GLN A 88 49.16 34.18 -10.95
N ASP A 89 48.61 33.60 -12.04
CA ASP A 89 49.05 32.57 -13.00
C ASP A 89 48.99 31.09 -12.60
N SER A 90 48.08 30.28 -13.17
CA SER A 90 47.78 29.92 -14.58
C SER A 90 48.74 28.87 -15.15
N HIS A 91 48.24 27.64 -15.32
CA HIS A 91 48.49 26.81 -16.51
C HIS A 91 47.47 25.65 -16.60
N ILE A 92 47.24 25.26 -17.84
CA ILE A 92 46.10 24.61 -18.46
C ILE A 92 46.51 23.22 -19.00
N HIS A 93 45.53 22.31 -19.11
CA HIS A 93 45.50 21.01 -19.83
C HIS A 93 46.40 19.90 -19.27
N GLN A 94 46.04 18.61 -19.27
CA GLN A 94 45.29 17.87 -20.29
C GLN A 94 44.70 16.56 -19.71
N SER A 95 43.60 16.12 -20.30
CA SER A 95 42.94 14.83 -20.18
C SER A 95 43.84 13.64 -20.51
N GLN A 96 43.60 12.48 -19.87
CA GLN A 96 43.45 11.17 -20.54
C GLN A 96 43.10 10.04 -19.56
N SER A 97 42.03 9.33 -19.91
CA SER A 97 41.73 7.93 -19.57
C SER A 97 42.77 6.97 -20.13
N PRO A 98 42.77 5.71 -19.69
CA PRO A 98 43.14 4.60 -20.57
C PRO A 98 41.96 3.64 -20.76
N GLU A 99 41.41 3.67 -21.96
CA GLU A 99 40.87 2.47 -22.62
C GLU A 99 42.03 1.57 -23.06
N SER A 100 41.80 0.26 -23.10
CA SER A 100 42.46 -0.62 -24.07
C SER A 100 41.47 -1.63 -24.63
N ASN A 101 40.97 -1.28 -25.82
CA ASN A 101 40.42 -2.11 -26.90
C ASN A 101 41.20 -3.42 -27.12
N SER A 102 40.60 -4.60 -27.28
CA SER A 102 39.70 -5.11 -28.34
C SER A 102 40.42 -5.71 -29.56
N ASN A 103 40.07 -6.98 -29.85
CA ASN A 103 39.94 -7.70 -31.15
C ASN A 103 40.15 -9.21 -30.90
N SER A 104 39.39 -10.18 -31.42
CA SER A 104 38.16 -10.24 -32.21
C SER A 104 37.82 -11.73 -32.48
N VAL A 105 36.57 -12.17 -32.17
CA VAL A 105 35.66 -13.11 -32.92
C VAL A 105 36.12 -14.58 -33.19
N PRO A 106 35.27 -15.65 -33.22
CA PRO A 106 33.80 -15.71 -33.42
C PRO A 106 32.93 -16.59 -32.48
N VAL A 107 31.67 -16.13 -32.35
CA VAL A 107 30.37 -16.84 -32.48
C VAL A 107 30.27 -18.33 -32.08
N LYS A 108 29.46 -18.59 -31.03
CA LYS A 108 28.43 -19.64 -31.01
C LYS A 108 27.37 -19.31 -29.95
N ASN A 109 26.12 -19.18 -30.41
CA ASN A 109 24.93 -18.95 -29.60
C ASN A 109 24.49 -20.25 -28.92
N VAL A 110 24.14 -20.20 -27.63
CA VAL A 110 23.18 -21.12 -27.00
C VAL A 110 22.34 -20.29 -26.04
N ALA A 111 21.05 -20.20 -26.34
CA ALA A 111 20.00 -19.74 -25.46
C ALA A 111 19.23 -20.99 -25.04
N ASP A 112 19.15 -21.25 -23.73
CA ASP A 112 18.26 -22.26 -23.18
C ASP A 112 16.88 -21.63 -22.97
N SER A 113 15.92 -22.20 -23.68
CA SER A 113 14.49 -22.00 -23.53
C SER A 113 13.89 -23.39 -23.30
N ASP A 114 13.38 -23.61 -22.09
CA ASP A 114 12.65 -24.82 -21.72
C ASP A 114 11.27 -24.82 -22.40
N GLU A 115 11.11 -25.67 -23.41
CA GLU A 115 9.83 -26.01 -24.03
C GLU A 115 9.64 -27.53 -23.92
N MET A 116 8.52 -27.93 -23.30
CA MET A 116 8.13 -29.33 -23.09
C MET A 116 7.88 -30.03 -24.43
N ILE A 117 8.67 -31.08 -24.70
CA ILE A 117 8.47 -32.02 -25.80
C ILE A 117 7.48 -33.10 -25.36
N VAL A 118 6.43 -33.25 -26.16
CA VAL A 118 5.49 -34.39 -26.16
C VAL A 118 6.04 -35.40 -27.15
N ASP A 119 6.55 -36.53 -26.66
CA ASP A 119 6.82 -37.71 -27.48
C ASP A 119 5.73 -38.75 -27.24
N GLY A 120 5.15 -39.21 -28.35
CA GLY A 120 4.15 -40.27 -28.41
C GLY A 120 4.76 -41.64 -28.67
N ASP A 121 3.89 -42.63 -28.50
CA ASP A 121 3.86 -43.97 -29.09
C ASP A 121 5.03 -44.91 -28.80
N ASP A 122 4.85 -45.77 -27.80
CA ASP A 122 5.47 -47.10 -27.72
C ASP A 122 4.35 -48.14 -27.50
N ASP A 123 3.96 -48.80 -28.59
CA ASP A 123 3.16 -50.02 -28.59
C ASP A 123 4.07 -51.27 -28.53
N GLU A 124 3.50 -52.38 -28.03
CA GLU A 124 3.91 -53.78 -28.21
C GLU A 124 4.89 -54.42 -27.18
N GLU A 125 4.35 -54.84 -26.03
CA GLU A 125 4.87 -56.02 -25.31
C GLU A 125 3.69 -56.85 -24.75
N PHE A 126 3.31 -57.92 -25.46
CA PHE A 126 2.28 -58.88 -25.04
C PHE A 126 2.95 -60.24 -24.80
N GLU A 127 3.10 -60.62 -23.52
CA GLU A 127 3.58 -61.95 -23.15
C GLU A 127 2.54 -63.02 -23.42
N THR A 128 3.00 -64.07 -24.10
CA THR A 128 2.26 -65.26 -24.54
C THR A 128 2.32 -66.31 -23.44
N ILE A 129 1.23 -66.52 -22.70
CA ILE A 129 1.06 -67.74 -21.89
C ILE A 129 0.33 -68.78 -22.76
N ARG A 130 1.11 -69.78 -23.20
CA ARG A 130 0.64 -71.03 -23.79
C ARG A 130 0.32 -72.00 -22.65
N ASP A 131 -0.94 -72.40 -22.53
CA ASP A 131 -1.29 -73.67 -21.90
C ASP A 131 -1.77 -74.63 -23.00
N GLU A 132 -0.91 -75.60 -23.31
CA GLU A 132 -1.22 -76.79 -24.10
C GLU A 132 -2.10 -77.72 -23.27
N ILE A 133 -3.31 -78.03 -23.75
CA ILE A 133 -3.95 -79.34 -23.52
C ILE A 133 -4.60 -79.77 -24.84
N ASP A 134 -4.06 -80.86 -25.39
CA ASP A 134 -4.54 -81.61 -26.54
C ASP A 134 -5.95 -82.18 -26.33
N ASP A 135 -6.78 -82.16 -27.37
CA ASP A 135 -7.48 -83.36 -27.84
C ASP A 135 -8.19 -83.10 -29.18
N GLU A 136 -7.80 -83.86 -30.19
CA GLU A 136 -8.40 -83.90 -31.53
C GLU A 136 -9.83 -84.49 -31.51
N LYS A 137 -10.78 -83.92 -32.27
CA LYS A 137 -11.39 -84.54 -33.49
C LYS A 137 -12.72 -83.90 -33.95
N GLN A 138 -12.77 -83.78 -35.28
CA GLN A 138 -13.89 -83.97 -36.22
C GLN A 138 -14.89 -82.84 -36.51
N TYR A 139 -14.90 -82.49 -37.80
CA TYR A 139 -15.85 -81.68 -38.55
C TYR A 139 -17.25 -82.31 -38.62
N ALA A 140 -18.30 -81.47 -38.49
CA ALA A 140 -19.57 -81.61 -39.22
C ALA A 140 -20.42 -80.31 -39.19
N ASP A 141 -20.84 -79.91 -40.39
CA ASP A 141 -21.85 -78.95 -40.92
C ASP A 141 -22.61 -77.89 -40.08
N PRO A 142 -23.02 -76.76 -40.73
CA PRO A 142 -23.73 -75.65 -40.11
C PRO A 142 -25.26 -75.82 -40.19
N SER A 143 -25.96 -75.62 -39.08
CA SER A 143 -27.41 -75.41 -39.11
C SER A 143 -27.93 -74.50 -38.01
N SER A 144 -28.53 -73.39 -38.47
CA SER A 144 -29.76 -72.74 -37.97
C SER A 144 -29.81 -72.17 -36.54
N SER A 145 -30.01 -70.84 -36.52
CA SER A 145 -30.91 -70.07 -35.66
C SER A 145 -30.64 -70.02 -34.16
N LYS A 146 -30.35 -68.81 -33.65
CA LYS A 146 -31.28 -68.06 -32.80
C LYS A 146 -30.73 -66.67 -32.48
N ASP A 147 -31.63 -65.70 -32.61
CA ASP A 147 -31.47 -64.33 -32.18
C ASP A 147 -31.10 -64.23 -30.69
N GLY A 148 -30.21 -63.30 -30.39
CA GLY A 148 -29.82 -62.96 -29.03
C GLY A 148 -28.56 -62.12 -29.03
N ILE A 149 -28.65 -60.85 -29.44
CA ILE A 149 -27.58 -59.88 -29.18
C ILE A 149 -27.55 -59.69 -27.66
N GLU A 150 -26.62 -60.37 -27.01
CA GLU A 150 -26.37 -60.25 -25.58
C GLU A 150 -25.75 -58.86 -25.35
N ILE A 151 -26.57 -57.93 -24.82
CA ILE A 151 -26.12 -56.59 -24.45
C ILE A 151 -25.11 -56.77 -23.31
N THR A 152 -23.83 -56.70 -23.65
CA THR A 152 -22.72 -56.64 -22.70
C THR A 152 -22.96 -55.45 -21.76
N ASN A 153 -23.20 -55.73 -20.48
CA ASN A 153 -23.27 -54.70 -19.45
C ASN A 153 -21.87 -54.12 -19.22
N ILE A 154 -21.57 -53.04 -19.95
CA ILE A 154 -20.39 -52.21 -19.70
C ILE A 154 -20.58 -51.56 -18.31
N PRO A 155 -19.58 -51.62 -17.40
CA PRO A 155 -19.68 -51.12 -16.05
C PRO A 155 -20.13 -49.64 -16.01
N LEU A 156 -21.04 -49.32 -15.07
CA LEU A 156 -21.79 -48.05 -14.99
C LEU A 156 -20.93 -46.77 -14.94
N HIS A 157 -19.63 -46.87 -14.66
CA HIS A 157 -18.75 -45.71 -14.53
C HIS A 157 -18.21 -45.17 -15.87
N LEU A 158 -18.47 -45.84 -17.00
CA LEU A 158 -18.16 -45.35 -18.36
C LEU A 158 -19.39 -44.95 -19.17
N ARG A 159 -20.60 -45.03 -18.59
CA ARG A 159 -21.74 -44.38 -19.21
C ARG A 159 -21.60 -42.87 -18.97
N THR A 160 -21.11 -42.16 -19.97
CA THR A 160 -21.23 -40.69 -20.08
C THR A 160 -22.71 -40.34 -20.18
N ASN A 161 -23.39 -40.37 -19.03
CA ASN A 161 -24.74 -39.91 -18.88
C ASN A 161 -24.69 -38.39 -18.75
N TRP A 162 -25.51 -37.68 -19.54
CA TRP A 162 -25.65 -36.22 -19.47
C TRP A 162 -25.96 -35.71 -18.05
N GLU A 163 -26.56 -36.55 -17.21
CA GLU A 163 -26.85 -36.26 -15.81
C GLU A 163 -25.61 -36.20 -14.90
N SER A 164 -24.51 -36.88 -15.24
CA SER A 164 -23.24 -36.80 -14.50
C SER A 164 -22.56 -35.44 -14.67
N TYR A 165 -22.86 -34.73 -15.76
CA TYR A 165 -22.33 -33.41 -16.06
C TYR A 165 -23.08 -32.27 -15.37
N TYR A 166 -24.11 -32.55 -14.54
CA TYR A 166 -24.85 -31.49 -13.86
C TYR A 166 -23.94 -30.57 -13.02
N LEU A 167 -22.99 -31.14 -12.29
CA LEU A 167 -22.00 -30.37 -11.54
C LEU A 167 -21.08 -29.57 -12.46
N GLU A 168 -20.67 -30.12 -13.61
CA GLU A 168 -19.84 -29.43 -14.59
C GLU A 168 -20.59 -28.25 -15.24
N PHE A 169 -21.86 -28.43 -15.61
CA PHE A 169 -22.70 -27.34 -16.13
C PHE A 169 -22.94 -26.24 -15.09
N VAL A 170 -23.12 -26.59 -13.82
CA VAL A 170 -23.24 -25.60 -12.74
C VAL A 170 -21.94 -24.81 -12.55
N ILE A 171 -20.78 -25.48 -12.61
CA ILE A 171 -19.47 -24.81 -12.53
C ILE A 171 -19.25 -23.90 -13.74
N ILE A 172 -19.52 -24.37 -14.95
CA ILE A 172 -19.39 -23.57 -16.18
C ILE A 172 -20.32 -22.35 -16.11
N PHE A 173 -21.56 -22.52 -15.65
CA PHE A 173 -22.51 -21.42 -15.48
C PHE A 173 -22.03 -20.40 -14.44
N ALA A 174 -21.49 -20.86 -13.31
CA ALA A 174 -20.90 -19.99 -12.30
C ALA A 174 -19.69 -19.22 -12.85
N LEU A 175 -18.83 -19.88 -13.64
CA LEU A 175 -17.71 -19.23 -14.33
C LEU A 175 -18.19 -18.19 -15.34
N ILE A 176 -19.23 -18.47 -16.12
CA ILE A 176 -19.82 -17.49 -17.04
C ILE A 176 -20.30 -16.25 -16.28
N ILE A 177 -21.01 -16.42 -15.17
CA ILE A 177 -21.45 -15.29 -14.33
C ILE A 177 -20.24 -14.50 -13.82
N TYR A 178 -19.19 -15.19 -13.37
CA TYR A 178 -17.95 -14.57 -12.94
C TYR A 178 -17.28 -13.74 -14.05
N PHE A 179 -17.14 -14.30 -15.25
CA PHE A 179 -16.57 -13.60 -16.41
C PHE A 179 -17.41 -12.41 -16.86
N VAL A 180 -18.74 -12.55 -16.88
CA VAL A 180 -19.64 -11.44 -17.21
C VAL A 180 -19.55 -10.32 -16.17
N ASN A 181 -19.48 -10.66 -14.88
CA ASN A 181 -19.29 -9.67 -13.83
C ASN A 181 -17.94 -8.95 -13.97
N TYR A 182 -16.86 -9.71 -14.21
CA TYR A 182 -15.54 -9.15 -14.45
C TYR A 182 -15.54 -8.17 -15.64
N ALA A 183 -16.06 -8.59 -16.79
CA ALA A 183 -16.11 -7.78 -18.00
C ALA A 183 -16.99 -6.52 -17.82
N SER A 184 -18.16 -6.67 -17.19
CA SER A 184 -19.08 -5.55 -16.90
C SER A 184 -18.48 -4.58 -15.87
N GLY A 185 -17.88 -5.09 -14.81
CA GLY A 185 -17.23 -4.31 -13.76
C GLY A 185 -16.05 -3.51 -14.27
N ARG A 186 -15.16 -4.15 -15.05
CA ARG A 186 -14.05 -3.48 -15.74
C ARG A 186 -14.56 -2.38 -16.67
N SER A 187 -15.51 -2.69 -17.54
CA SER A 187 -16.04 -1.71 -18.50
C SER A 187 -16.69 -0.51 -17.81
N LYS A 188 -17.47 -0.72 -16.74
CA LYS A 188 -18.07 0.36 -15.95
C LYS A 188 -17.00 1.25 -15.29
N ASN A 189 -15.99 0.64 -14.67
CA ASN A 189 -14.91 1.38 -14.03
C ASN A 189 -14.12 2.22 -15.04
N THR A 190 -13.77 1.64 -16.19
CA THR A 190 -13.09 2.38 -17.26
C THR A 190 -13.94 3.54 -17.75
N LYS A 191 -15.25 3.34 -17.99
CA LYS A 191 -16.17 4.42 -18.42
C LYS A 191 -16.24 5.59 -17.43
N ILE A 192 -16.31 5.30 -16.14
CA ILE A 192 -16.36 6.35 -15.10
C ILE A 192 -15.06 7.16 -15.11
N ALA A 193 -13.92 6.49 -15.15
CA ALA A 193 -12.61 7.16 -15.13
C ALA A 193 -12.37 8.00 -16.40
N THR A 194 -12.73 7.47 -17.58
CA THR A 194 -12.60 8.23 -18.85
C THR A 194 -13.53 9.44 -18.89
N PHE A 195 -14.77 9.28 -18.42
CA PHE A 195 -15.74 10.37 -18.38
C PHE A 195 -15.31 11.47 -17.39
N TRP A 196 -14.75 11.08 -16.24
CA TRP A 196 -14.16 12.03 -15.30
C TRP A 196 -13.06 12.87 -15.91
N LEU A 197 -12.14 12.21 -16.63
CA LEU A 197 -11.05 12.88 -17.30
C LEU A 197 -11.59 13.83 -18.37
N GLU A 198 -12.49 13.39 -19.23
CA GLU A 198 -13.07 14.22 -20.29
C GLU A 198 -13.70 15.52 -19.75
N LYS A 199 -14.43 15.44 -18.64
CA LYS A 199 -15.08 16.60 -18.01
C LYS A 199 -14.13 17.58 -17.33
N ASN A 200 -13.00 17.08 -16.81
CA ASN A 200 -12.01 17.91 -16.09
C ASN A 200 -10.82 18.30 -16.97
N ARG A 201 -10.69 17.71 -18.17
CA ARG A 201 -9.56 17.91 -19.08
C ARG A 201 -9.32 19.38 -19.39
N GLU A 202 -10.37 20.13 -19.70
CA GLU A 202 -10.26 21.56 -20.01
C GLU A 202 -9.66 22.35 -18.83
N ILE A 203 -10.09 22.05 -17.59
CA ILE A 203 -9.55 22.71 -16.39
C ILE A 203 -8.09 22.32 -16.17
N LEU A 204 -7.72 21.06 -16.43
CA LEU A 204 -6.35 20.59 -16.32
C LEU A 204 -5.43 21.27 -17.34
N GLU A 205 -5.82 21.30 -18.62
CA GLU A 205 -5.04 21.91 -19.71
C GLU A 205 -4.93 23.43 -19.58
N GLN A 206 -5.92 24.10 -18.97
CA GLN A 206 -5.83 25.54 -18.66
C GLN A 206 -4.83 25.83 -17.53
N ASN A 207 -4.63 24.91 -16.59
CA ASN A 207 -3.79 25.14 -15.41
C ASN A 207 -2.39 24.53 -15.51
N PHE A 208 -2.19 23.52 -16.36
CA PHE A 208 -0.95 22.76 -16.50
C PHE A 208 -0.47 22.75 -17.95
N ALA A 209 0.85 22.86 -18.14
CA ALA A 209 1.45 22.77 -19.47
C ALA A 209 1.48 21.33 -20.00
N LEU A 210 1.57 20.34 -19.09
CA LEU A 210 1.58 18.92 -19.42
C LEU A 210 0.50 18.19 -18.61
N VAL A 211 -0.40 17.51 -19.30
CA VAL A 211 -1.47 16.70 -18.71
C VAL A 211 -1.39 15.30 -19.31
N GLY A 212 -1.10 14.31 -18.48
CA GLY A 212 -0.73 12.96 -18.90
C GLY A 212 0.76 12.83 -19.24
N ASP A 213 1.28 11.62 -19.15
CA ASP A 213 2.65 11.32 -19.59
C ASP A 213 2.68 11.19 -21.12
N ASP A 214 3.38 12.12 -21.79
CA ASP A 214 3.79 11.97 -23.19
C ASP A 214 4.95 10.95 -23.36
N ILE A 215 5.40 10.34 -22.25
CA ILE A 215 6.52 9.39 -22.24
C ILE A 215 6.01 8.03 -22.71
N LYS A 216 5.88 7.92 -24.04
CA LYS A 216 5.74 6.69 -24.82
C LYS A 216 4.41 5.96 -24.62
N SER A 217 3.49 6.30 -25.49
CA SER A 217 2.43 5.45 -26.06
C SER A 217 2.98 4.15 -26.69
N THR A 218 3.65 3.30 -25.89
CA THR A 218 4.10 1.96 -26.30
C THR A 218 3.15 0.86 -25.80
N ASN A 219 2.30 1.15 -24.83
CA ASN A 219 1.33 0.18 -24.33
C ASN A 219 -0.08 0.56 -24.77
N GLN A 220 -0.74 -0.33 -25.53
CA GLN A 220 -2.09 -0.21 -26.11
C GLN A 220 -3.23 -0.02 -25.08
N ASN A 221 -2.92 0.24 -23.81
CA ASN A 221 -3.85 0.38 -22.69
C ASN A 221 -4.04 1.84 -22.20
N GLN A 222 -3.43 2.83 -22.84
CA GLN A 222 -3.54 4.24 -22.44
C GLN A 222 -4.55 4.98 -23.33
N SER A 223 -5.69 5.34 -22.74
CA SER A 223 -6.63 6.29 -23.34
C SER A 223 -6.32 7.70 -22.83
N ASN A 224 -5.92 8.62 -23.72
CA ASN A 224 -5.86 10.08 -23.47
C ASN A 224 -5.14 10.53 -22.17
N GLY A 225 -4.00 9.93 -21.80
CA GLY A 225 -3.23 10.34 -20.61
C GLY A 225 -3.73 9.77 -19.27
N LEU A 226 -4.79 8.94 -19.29
CA LEU A 226 -5.22 8.14 -18.15
C LEU A 226 -4.39 6.84 -18.10
N ILE A 227 -3.64 6.65 -17.01
CA ILE A 227 -2.90 5.42 -16.75
C ILE A 227 -3.76 4.51 -15.88
N LYS A 228 -3.96 3.28 -16.33
CA LYS A 228 -4.66 2.25 -15.58
C LYS A 228 -3.66 1.44 -14.77
N GLU A 229 -3.52 1.71 -13.48
CA GLU A 229 -2.65 0.93 -12.58
C GLU A 229 -3.27 -0.41 -12.21
N THR A 230 -4.59 -0.42 -11.96
CA THR A 230 -5.35 -1.63 -11.64
C THR A 230 -6.77 -1.49 -12.21
N GLU A 231 -7.54 -2.57 -12.27
CA GLU A 231 -8.94 -2.56 -12.72
C GLU A 231 -9.87 -1.60 -11.94
N ASN A 232 -9.43 -1.12 -10.79
CA ASN A 232 -10.15 -0.20 -9.92
C ASN A 232 -9.37 1.08 -9.58
N ILE A 233 -8.12 1.25 -10.05
CA ILE A 233 -7.30 2.42 -9.76
C ILE A 233 -6.80 3.00 -11.09
N TYR A 234 -7.15 4.26 -11.31
CA TYR A 234 -6.75 5.02 -12.48
C TYR A 234 -6.00 6.27 -12.03
N VAL A 235 -4.86 6.56 -12.65
CA VAL A 235 -4.00 7.67 -12.26
C VAL A 235 -3.74 8.60 -13.44
N ILE A 236 -3.64 9.89 -13.14
CA ILE A 236 -3.28 10.94 -14.08
C ILE A 236 -2.20 11.79 -13.44
N TRP A 237 -1.13 12.04 -14.19
CA TRP A 237 -0.07 12.96 -13.82
C TRP A 237 -0.22 14.26 -14.59
N CYS A 238 -0.13 15.39 -13.90
CA CYS A 238 -0.05 16.71 -14.53
C CYS A 238 1.16 17.46 -14.00
N SER A 239 1.82 18.26 -14.86
CA SER A 239 2.97 19.07 -14.49
C SER A 239 3.04 20.37 -15.28
N GLY A 240 3.97 21.26 -14.91
CA GLY A 240 4.18 22.53 -15.60
C GLY A 240 3.35 23.70 -15.07
N ARG A 241 2.83 23.62 -13.84
CA ARG A 241 2.27 24.77 -13.13
C ARG A 241 3.28 25.32 -12.14
N VAL A 242 3.44 26.65 -12.11
CA VAL A 242 4.33 27.31 -11.14
C VAL A 242 3.89 26.97 -9.71
N SER A 243 4.84 26.56 -8.86
CA SER A 243 4.64 26.15 -7.45
C SER A 243 4.13 24.73 -7.22
N ILE A 244 3.82 23.98 -8.28
CA ILE A 244 3.47 22.54 -8.22
C ILE A 244 4.50 21.80 -9.05
N ASP A 245 5.33 20.97 -8.39
CA ASP A 245 6.33 20.15 -9.08
C ASP A 245 5.64 19.02 -9.87
N GLY A 246 4.55 18.48 -9.32
CA GLY A 246 3.68 17.52 -10.00
C GLY A 246 2.33 17.38 -9.30
N LEU A 247 1.29 17.08 -10.06
CA LEU A 247 -0.04 16.74 -9.57
C LEU A 247 -0.34 15.29 -9.93
N LEU A 248 -0.65 14.47 -8.93
CA LEU A 248 -1.15 13.11 -9.10
C LEU A 248 -2.63 13.09 -8.73
N ILE A 249 -3.48 12.73 -9.69
CA ILE A 249 -4.89 12.46 -9.45
C ILE A 249 -5.09 10.95 -9.51
N GLU A 250 -5.58 10.38 -8.41
CA GLU A 250 -5.82 8.94 -8.25
C GLU A 250 -7.32 8.71 -8.08
N ILE A 251 -7.96 8.11 -9.08
CA ILE A 251 -9.37 7.73 -9.07
C ILE A 251 -9.46 6.28 -8.56
N LYS A 252 -9.85 6.13 -7.30
CA LYS A 252 -10.10 4.84 -6.64
C LYS A 252 -11.57 4.47 -6.76
N LEU A 253 -11.84 3.55 -7.67
CA LEU A 253 -13.17 2.97 -7.81
C LEU A 253 -13.29 1.72 -6.93
N ILE A 254 -14.52 1.38 -6.58
CA ILE A 254 -14.83 0.09 -5.96
C ILE A 254 -14.51 -1.05 -6.94
N LYS A 255 -14.14 -2.21 -6.40
CA LYS A 255 -13.75 -3.39 -7.19
C LYS A 255 -14.97 -4.11 -7.79
N ARG A 256 -15.66 -3.46 -8.74
CA ARG A 256 -16.85 -4.03 -9.42
C ARG A 256 -16.55 -5.29 -10.23
N HIS A 257 -15.30 -5.49 -10.62
CA HIS A 257 -14.85 -6.65 -11.39
C HIS A 257 -14.70 -7.91 -10.53
N ASP A 258 -14.60 -7.76 -9.21
CA ASP A 258 -14.45 -8.85 -8.26
C ASP A 258 -15.78 -9.14 -7.57
N LEU A 259 -16.28 -10.38 -7.71
CA LEU A 259 -17.51 -10.81 -7.09
C LEU A 259 -17.43 -10.75 -5.56
N PHE A 260 -16.29 -11.14 -4.98
CA PHE A 260 -16.14 -11.15 -3.53
C PHE A 260 -16.23 -9.73 -2.98
N SER A 261 -15.47 -8.80 -3.55
CA SER A 261 -15.56 -7.38 -3.20
C SER A 261 -16.96 -6.80 -3.42
N THR A 262 -17.67 -7.24 -4.46
CA THR A 262 -19.05 -6.82 -4.72
C THR A 262 -20.00 -7.30 -3.62
N ILE A 263 -19.86 -8.54 -3.14
CA ILE A 263 -20.64 -9.10 -2.04
C ILE A 263 -20.34 -8.37 -0.73
N VAL A 264 -19.06 -8.13 -0.43
CA VAL A 264 -18.65 -7.38 0.77
C VAL A 264 -19.23 -5.96 0.76
N ASN A 265 -19.27 -5.31 -0.41
CA ASN A 265 -19.85 -3.98 -0.56
C ASN A 265 -21.37 -3.92 -0.30
N ILE A 266 -22.09 -5.05 -0.40
CA ILE A 266 -23.50 -5.12 0.00
C ILE A 266 -23.63 -5.00 1.52
N VAL A 267 -22.69 -5.60 2.27
CA VAL A 267 -22.68 -5.57 3.74
C VAL A 267 -22.10 -4.26 4.26
N ARG A 268 -21.06 -3.75 3.60
CA ARG A 268 -20.40 -2.48 3.94
C ARG A 268 -20.32 -1.59 2.71
N PRO A 269 -21.28 -0.67 2.50
CA PRO A 269 -21.26 0.20 1.33
C PRO A 269 -20.03 1.10 1.36
N THR A 270 -19.25 1.04 0.28
CA THR A 270 -18.10 1.93 0.02
C THR A 270 -18.42 2.79 -1.19
N SER A 271 -18.00 4.06 -1.14
CA SER A 271 -18.10 4.98 -2.26
C SER A 271 -16.81 4.96 -3.08
N ASP A 272 -16.93 5.27 -4.37
CA ASP A 272 -15.76 5.62 -5.18
C ASP A 272 -15.11 6.90 -4.62
N ASN A 273 -13.81 7.06 -4.80
CA ASN A 273 -13.03 8.16 -4.22
C ASN A 273 -12.02 8.71 -5.24
N ILE A 274 -11.80 10.02 -5.22
CA ILE A 274 -10.79 10.72 -6.00
C ILE A 274 -9.83 11.39 -5.04
N ILE A 275 -8.56 11.00 -5.12
CA ILE A 275 -7.49 11.59 -4.33
C ILE A 275 -6.65 12.48 -5.23
N ILE A 276 -6.62 13.78 -4.94
CA ILE A 276 -5.81 14.76 -5.63
C ILE A 276 -4.60 15.07 -4.75
N LYS A 277 -3.40 14.68 -5.19
CA LYS A 277 -2.12 14.89 -4.49
C LYS A 277 -1.28 15.88 -5.29
N ALA A 278 -1.15 17.11 -4.80
CA ALA A 278 -0.26 18.11 -5.36
C ALA A 278 1.07 18.11 -4.60
N PHE A 279 2.17 17.83 -5.30
CA PHE A 279 3.54 18.00 -4.80
C PHE A 279 3.94 19.45 -4.98
N LEU A 280 4.14 20.14 -3.86
CA LEU A 280 4.45 21.56 -3.81
C LEU A 280 5.96 21.78 -3.84
N SER A 281 6.40 22.80 -4.57
CA SER A 281 7.81 23.21 -4.57
C SER A 281 8.25 23.67 -3.17
N ASN A 282 9.54 23.57 -2.87
CA ASN A 282 10.09 23.94 -1.55
C ASN A 282 9.80 25.39 -1.13
N ASP A 283 9.67 26.33 -2.07
CA ASP A 283 9.39 27.74 -1.79
C ASP A 283 7.89 28.09 -1.70
N ALA A 284 7.02 27.14 -2.06
CA ALA A 284 5.59 27.36 -2.20
C ALA A 284 4.85 27.47 -0.86
N MET A 285 5.44 27.01 0.25
CA MET A 285 4.76 26.94 1.54
C MET A 285 5.77 27.01 2.70
N ASP A 286 5.41 27.69 3.78
CA ASP A 286 6.16 27.62 5.05
C ASP A 286 5.94 26.27 5.76
N ASN A 287 6.81 25.92 6.70
CA ASN A 287 6.76 24.62 7.37
C ASN A 287 5.60 24.56 8.36
N PHE A 288 4.58 23.76 8.11
CA PHE A 288 3.51 23.42 9.06
C PHE A 288 2.73 22.18 8.59
N VAL A 289 2.10 21.49 9.54
CA VAL A 289 1.16 20.39 9.25
C VAL A 289 -0.26 20.81 9.62
N PHE A 290 -1.19 20.57 8.70
CA PHE A 290 -2.61 20.89 8.82
C PHE A 290 -3.46 19.81 8.15
N CYS A 291 -4.50 19.35 8.81
CA CYS A 291 -5.48 18.47 8.20
C CYS A 291 -6.89 18.72 8.75
N VAL A 292 -7.87 18.78 7.86
CA VAL A 292 -9.29 18.72 8.18
C VAL A 292 -9.85 17.46 7.57
N ALA A 293 -10.44 16.60 8.38
CA ALA A 293 -10.96 15.31 7.93
C ALA A 293 -12.33 15.04 8.54
N GLN A 294 -13.16 14.26 7.85
CA GLN A 294 -14.39 13.74 8.43
C GLN A 294 -14.06 12.91 9.68
N ARG A 295 -14.89 13.03 10.72
CA ARG A 295 -14.72 12.38 12.03
C ARG A 295 -14.50 10.88 11.93
N LYS A 296 -15.17 10.22 10.97
CA LYS A 296 -15.07 8.78 10.71
C LYS A 296 -13.67 8.34 10.25
N ILE A 297 -12.97 9.19 9.50
CA ILE A 297 -11.65 8.87 8.90
C ILE A 297 -10.51 9.54 9.68
N ALA A 298 -10.75 10.65 10.37
CA ALA A 298 -9.74 11.43 11.07
C ALA A 298 -8.88 10.60 12.04
N ALA A 299 -9.48 9.65 12.76
CA ALA A 299 -8.75 8.77 13.69
C ALA A 299 -7.79 7.81 12.97
N LYS A 300 -8.23 7.26 11.84
CA LYS A 300 -7.41 6.40 10.99
C LYS A 300 -6.28 7.21 10.33
N LEU A 301 -6.61 8.36 9.74
CA LEU A 301 -5.64 9.24 9.09
C LEU A 301 -4.55 9.72 10.06
N ALA A 302 -4.91 10.07 11.30
CA ALA A 302 -3.95 10.46 12.33
C ALA A 302 -3.03 9.31 12.78
N LYS A 303 -3.43 8.04 12.59
CA LYS A 303 -2.60 6.87 12.86
C LYS A 303 -1.73 6.52 11.65
N ASP A 304 -2.32 6.50 10.46
CA ASP A 304 -1.69 6.01 9.22
C ASP A 304 -0.66 7.00 8.64
N SER A 305 -0.88 8.31 8.83
CA SER A 305 0.05 9.36 8.36
C SER A 305 0.99 9.77 9.49
N ILE A 306 2.30 9.65 9.28
CA ILE A 306 3.27 9.85 10.37
C ILE A 306 3.42 11.32 10.72
N ASP A 307 3.39 12.20 9.72
CA ASP A 307 3.34 13.64 9.91
C ASP A 307 2.19 14.05 10.84
N LEU A 308 0.97 13.57 10.61
CA LEU A 308 -0.15 13.86 11.49
C LEU A 308 0.04 13.28 12.90
N ALA A 309 0.53 12.05 13.00
CA ALA A 309 0.79 11.41 14.30
C ALA A 309 1.84 12.17 15.13
N THR A 310 2.87 12.70 14.47
CA THR A 310 4.00 13.37 15.12
C THR A 310 3.73 14.84 15.41
N TYR A 311 3.13 15.59 14.48
CA TYR A 311 2.99 17.04 14.57
C TYR A 311 1.60 17.49 15.03
N CYS A 312 0.57 16.66 14.88
CA CYS A 312 -0.83 16.98 15.20
C CYS A 312 -1.47 15.98 16.19
N PRO A 313 -0.94 15.82 17.42
CA PRO A 313 -1.50 14.88 18.39
C PRO A 313 -2.90 15.28 18.88
N GLU A 314 -3.20 16.58 18.89
CA GLU A 314 -4.49 17.11 19.35
C GLU A 314 -5.51 17.19 18.21
N ARG A 315 -6.72 16.73 18.51
CA ARG A 315 -7.88 16.80 17.62
C ARG A 315 -8.85 17.85 18.14
N LYS A 316 -9.13 18.88 17.34
CA LYS A 316 -9.96 20.02 17.73
C LYS A 316 -11.19 20.12 16.84
N SER A 317 -12.26 20.73 17.37
CA SER A 317 -13.39 21.13 16.53
C SER A 317 -13.00 22.30 15.62
N PRO A 318 -13.36 22.27 14.32
CA PRO A 318 -13.12 23.39 13.41
C PRO A 318 -14.10 24.56 13.59
N GLU A 319 -15.09 24.47 14.49
CA GLU A 319 -16.10 25.53 14.76
C GLU A 319 -15.47 26.91 15.02
N LYS A 320 -14.33 26.95 15.73
CA LYS A 320 -13.59 28.19 16.01
C LYS A 320 -13.19 28.96 14.73
N TYR A 321 -13.12 28.26 13.61
CA TYR A 321 -12.72 28.78 12.30
C TYR A 321 -13.91 28.96 11.36
N GLY A 322 -15.15 28.82 11.85
CA GLY A 322 -16.37 29.08 11.11
C GLY A 322 -16.97 27.89 10.37
N VAL A 323 -16.37 26.70 10.46
CA VAL A 323 -16.97 25.47 9.91
C VAL A 323 -18.19 25.10 10.75
N THR A 324 -19.35 25.03 10.10
CA THR A 324 -20.63 24.78 10.77
C THR A 324 -20.92 23.27 10.86
N SER A 325 -20.34 22.47 9.96
CA SER A 325 -20.51 21.02 9.96
C SER A 325 -19.77 20.33 11.12
N ASP A 326 -20.53 19.68 12.00
CA ASP A 326 -20.03 18.84 13.11
C ASP A 326 -19.33 17.54 12.65
N ASN A 327 -19.39 17.24 11.35
CA ASN A 327 -18.82 16.05 10.76
C ASN A 327 -17.30 16.14 10.58
N TYR A 328 -16.69 17.31 10.76
CA TYR A 328 -15.25 17.51 10.58
C TYR A 328 -14.47 17.56 11.89
N LEU A 329 -13.20 17.18 11.80
CA LEU A 329 -12.23 17.27 12.86
C LEU A 329 -10.94 17.92 12.32
N LEU A 330 -10.39 18.84 13.10
CA LEU A 330 -9.18 19.58 12.75
C LEU A 330 -7.97 19.01 13.51
N LEU A 331 -6.97 18.60 12.74
CA LEU A 331 -5.64 18.15 13.17
C LEU A 331 -4.64 19.22 12.74
N ASN A 332 -4.14 19.99 13.70
CA ASN A 332 -3.42 21.23 13.41
C ASN A 332 -2.27 21.42 14.40
N GLU A 333 -1.09 21.70 13.86
CA GLU A 333 0.08 22.11 14.64
C GLU A 333 0.06 23.61 14.99
N ILE A 334 -0.21 24.47 14.00
CA ILE A 334 -0.20 25.94 14.11
C ILE A 334 -1.58 26.54 13.83
N GLY A 335 -2.17 27.14 14.87
CA GLY A 335 -3.48 27.82 14.78
C GLY A 335 -3.58 28.92 13.71
N GLU A 336 -2.48 29.64 13.46
CA GLU A 336 -2.37 30.68 12.42
C GLU A 336 -2.59 30.10 11.01
N ALA A 337 -2.05 28.90 10.74
CA ALA A 337 -2.25 28.21 9.48
C ALA A 337 -3.71 27.78 9.29
N ALA A 338 -4.36 27.28 10.34
CA ALA A 338 -5.77 26.92 10.27
C ALA A 338 -6.68 28.13 10.01
N SER A 339 -6.46 29.27 10.68
CA SER A 339 -7.20 30.51 10.41
C SER A 339 -7.01 31.02 8.99
N PHE A 340 -5.85 30.81 8.40
CA PHE A 340 -5.59 31.22 7.03
C PHE A 340 -6.18 30.25 6.01
N ILE A 341 -6.09 28.93 6.23
CA ILE A 341 -6.58 27.95 5.26
C ILE A 341 -8.12 27.90 5.25
N LEU A 342 -8.75 27.96 6.43
CA LEU A 342 -10.20 27.96 6.59
C LEU A 342 -10.76 29.37 6.41
N ASP A 343 -10.71 29.86 5.18
CA ASP A 343 -11.36 31.12 4.79
C ASP A 343 -12.87 30.90 4.55
N SER A 344 -13.62 32.00 4.37
CA SER A 344 -15.07 31.91 4.16
C SER A 344 -15.46 31.11 2.92
N LYS A 345 -14.64 31.07 1.87
CA LYS A 345 -14.89 30.30 0.66
C LYS A 345 -14.75 28.80 0.93
N ILE A 346 -13.63 28.38 1.54
CA ILE A 346 -13.36 26.99 1.92
C ILE A 346 -14.39 26.50 2.92
N VAL A 347 -14.69 27.28 3.95
CA VAL A 347 -15.74 26.98 4.94
C VAL A 347 -17.08 26.75 4.25
N SER A 348 -17.49 27.65 3.36
CA SER A 348 -18.76 27.49 2.63
C SER A 348 -18.78 26.26 1.73
N LEU A 349 -17.63 25.83 1.21
CA LEU A 349 -17.52 24.64 0.37
C LEU A 349 -17.55 23.37 1.21
N LEU A 350 -16.89 23.36 2.37
CA LEU A 350 -16.91 22.27 3.34
C LEU A 350 -18.33 22.02 3.86
N ASP A 351 -19.04 23.08 4.24
CA ASP A 351 -20.41 22.97 4.77
C ASP A 351 -21.41 22.53 3.69
N LYS A 352 -21.23 22.99 2.44
CA LYS A 352 -22.10 22.57 1.31
C LYS A 352 -21.86 21.12 0.87
N ASN A 353 -20.62 20.67 0.90
CA ASN A 353 -20.19 19.38 0.34
C ASN A 353 -19.68 18.42 1.42
N ASP A 354 -20.29 18.48 2.61
CA ASP A 354 -19.88 17.73 3.81
C ASP A 354 -19.81 16.22 3.59
N SER A 355 -20.72 15.66 2.77
CA SER A 355 -20.72 14.25 2.42
C SER A 355 -19.64 13.85 1.41
N LEU A 356 -19.17 14.80 0.59
CA LEU A 356 -18.26 14.54 -0.53
C LEU A 356 -16.79 14.73 -0.13
N ILE A 357 -16.46 15.77 0.64
CA ILE A 357 -15.06 16.03 1.02
C ILE A 357 -14.70 15.13 2.20
N GLU A 358 -13.82 14.16 1.97
CA GLU A 358 -13.39 13.20 3.00
C GLU A 358 -12.33 13.83 3.91
N PHE A 359 -11.28 14.41 3.30
CA PHE A 359 -10.25 15.17 4.01
C PHE A 359 -9.46 16.11 3.10
N ILE A 360 -8.89 17.15 3.71
CA ILE A 360 -7.90 18.06 3.16
C ILE A 360 -6.68 18.00 4.07
N HIS A 361 -5.56 17.50 3.56
CA HIS A 361 -4.31 17.33 4.28
C HIS A 361 -3.20 18.13 3.61
N ILE A 362 -2.53 18.97 4.39
CA ILE A 362 -1.42 19.84 3.97
C ILE A 362 -0.26 19.57 4.92
N SER A 363 0.89 19.22 4.38
CA SER A 363 2.04 18.83 5.19
C SER A 363 3.34 19.18 4.49
N ASP A 364 4.28 19.73 5.25
CA ASP A 364 5.69 19.89 4.82
C ASP A 364 6.54 18.65 5.09
N GLN A 365 6.04 17.73 5.92
CA GLN A 365 6.76 16.55 6.43
C GLN A 365 6.18 15.25 5.89
N TYR A 366 5.54 15.26 4.73
CA TYR A 366 4.91 14.06 4.18
C TYR A 366 5.96 13.12 3.58
N TYR A 367 5.98 11.86 4.01
CA TYR A 367 6.87 10.84 3.46
C TYR A 367 6.16 9.52 3.15
N GLY A 368 4.83 9.58 2.93
CA GLY A 368 4.00 8.43 2.58
C GLY A 368 3.18 7.88 3.75
N ILE A 369 2.49 6.77 3.49
CA ILE A 369 1.72 6.02 4.49
C ILE A 369 2.70 5.15 5.29
N LYS A 370 2.46 4.96 6.60
CA LYS A 370 3.22 4.02 7.43
C LYS A 370 3.27 2.65 6.77
N ASN A 371 4.46 2.22 6.39
CA ASN A 371 4.76 0.81 6.16
C ASN A 371 5.48 0.33 7.41
N ASP A 372 4.79 -0.47 8.23
CA ASP A 372 5.33 -0.97 9.51
C ASP A 372 6.58 -1.88 9.33
N ASP A 373 6.85 -2.32 8.10
CA ASP A 373 7.88 -3.31 7.77
C ASP A 373 9.27 -2.73 7.48
N VAL A 374 9.41 -1.41 7.31
CA VAL A 374 10.69 -0.82 6.91
C VAL A 374 11.27 0.05 8.03
N GLN A 375 12.16 -0.54 8.83
CA GLN A 375 13.03 0.22 9.72
C GLN A 375 14.00 1.05 8.88
N THR A 376 13.66 2.32 8.65
CA THR A 376 14.50 3.23 7.87
C THR A 376 15.67 3.72 8.72
N ILE A 377 16.87 3.26 8.40
CA ILE A 377 18.13 3.68 9.05
C ILE A 377 18.55 5.09 8.59
N LYS A 378 17.96 5.58 7.49
CA LYS A 378 18.20 6.91 6.90
C LYS A 378 17.00 7.81 7.14
N LEU A 379 17.27 9.10 7.33
CA LEU A 379 16.24 10.12 7.50
C LEU A 379 15.29 10.09 6.29
N PRO A 380 13.97 9.99 6.49
CA PRO A 380 13.01 9.94 5.39
C PRO A 380 13.10 11.21 4.53
N GLU A 381 12.98 11.05 3.21
CA GLU A 381 12.83 12.18 2.31
C GLU A 381 11.40 12.72 2.44
N VAL A 382 11.28 13.90 3.04
CA VAL A 382 9.99 14.58 3.21
C VAL A 382 9.69 15.48 2.02
N LYS A 383 8.42 15.53 1.64
CA LYS A 383 7.92 16.37 0.54
C LYS A 383 6.80 17.28 1.05
N LYS A 384 6.73 18.48 0.50
CA LYS A 384 5.59 19.39 0.72
C LYS A 384 4.44 18.95 -0.15
N VAL A 385 3.29 18.65 0.45
CA VAL A 385 2.13 18.13 -0.27
C VAL A 385 0.83 18.78 0.17
N LEU A 386 -0.09 18.91 -0.78
CA LEU A 386 -1.51 19.14 -0.55
C LEU A 386 -2.26 17.91 -1.08
N ILE A 387 -2.99 17.22 -0.21
CA ILE A 387 -3.78 16.03 -0.53
C ILE A 387 -5.24 16.34 -0.22
N ILE A 388 -6.10 16.20 -1.21
CA ILE A 388 -7.55 16.35 -1.06
C ILE A 388 -8.20 15.04 -1.49
N SER A 389 -9.03 14.49 -0.62
CA SER A 389 -9.78 13.26 -0.89
C SER A 389 -11.27 13.57 -1.00
N ILE A 390 -11.87 13.18 -2.11
CA ILE A 390 -13.26 13.46 -2.45
C ILE A 390 -13.97 12.14 -2.74
N ASN A 391 -15.02 11.85 -2.00
CA ASN A 391 -15.93 10.77 -2.29
C ASN A 391 -16.84 11.15 -3.47
N LEU A 392 -16.94 10.26 -4.43
CA LEU A 392 -17.93 10.33 -5.50
C LEU A 392 -19.30 9.94 -4.93
N PRO A 393 -20.39 10.59 -5.39
CA PRO A 393 -21.73 10.23 -4.96
C PRO A 393 -22.03 8.76 -5.29
N SER A 394 -22.62 8.06 -4.32
CA SER A 394 -22.85 6.60 -4.38
C SER A 394 -23.86 6.17 -5.46
N GLN A 395 -24.68 7.10 -5.96
CA GLN A 395 -25.63 6.87 -7.06
C GLN A 395 -25.06 7.14 -8.46
N LEU A 396 -23.73 7.10 -8.66
CA LEU A 396 -23.12 7.21 -9.99
C LEU A 396 -23.44 5.96 -10.84
N SER A 397 -24.68 5.89 -11.31
CA SER A 397 -25.11 5.02 -12.40
C SER A 397 -24.61 5.62 -13.71
N SER A 398 -24.42 4.79 -14.74
CA SER A 398 -24.02 5.27 -16.07
C SER A 398 -24.96 6.31 -16.69
N GLN A 399 -26.12 6.57 -16.06
CA GLN A 399 -27.12 7.56 -16.49
C GLN A 399 -27.00 8.91 -15.74
N ASN A 400 -26.34 8.99 -14.58
CA ASN A 400 -26.21 10.21 -13.76
C ASN A 400 -24.78 10.77 -13.75
N LEU A 401 -24.05 10.61 -14.86
CA LEU A 401 -22.69 11.11 -14.98
C LEU A 401 -22.61 12.65 -14.95
N ASP A 402 -23.74 13.36 -15.14
CA ASP A 402 -23.83 14.81 -15.03
C ASP A 402 -23.62 15.33 -13.60
N GLU A 403 -23.84 14.51 -12.57
CA GLU A 403 -23.52 14.87 -11.18
C GLU A 403 -22.01 15.12 -11.00
N LEU A 404 -21.18 14.62 -11.90
CA LEU A 404 -19.75 14.86 -11.87
C LEU A 404 -19.37 16.32 -12.15
N ASP A 405 -20.22 17.06 -12.85
CA ASP A 405 -20.04 18.51 -13.03
C ASP A 405 -20.16 19.26 -11.70
N SER A 406 -20.87 18.71 -10.71
CA SER A 406 -20.93 19.28 -9.35
C SER A 406 -19.61 19.18 -8.58
N LEU A 407 -18.67 18.33 -9.02
CA LEU A 407 -17.34 18.19 -8.42
C LEU A 407 -16.33 19.20 -8.97
N LYS A 408 -16.65 19.90 -10.07
CA LYS A 408 -15.74 20.92 -10.65
C LYS A 408 -15.30 21.99 -9.63
N PRO A 409 -16.20 22.55 -8.79
CA PRO A 409 -15.79 23.49 -7.74
C PRO A 409 -14.82 22.88 -6.71
N LEU A 410 -14.94 21.59 -6.40
CA LEU A 410 -14.02 20.89 -5.49
C LEU A 410 -12.64 20.72 -6.14
N HIS A 411 -12.60 20.43 -7.44
CA HIS A 411 -11.35 20.39 -8.16
C HIS A 411 -10.68 21.77 -8.22
N GLN A 412 -11.44 22.83 -8.53
CA GLN A 412 -10.97 24.22 -8.51
C GLN A 412 -10.50 24.68 -7.13
N MET A 413 -11.10 24.18 -6.05
CA MET A 413 -10.65 24.43 -4.68
C MET A 413 -9.19 24.02 -4.49
N THR A 414 -8.73 22.93 -5.10
CA THR A 414 -7.32 22.50 -5.04
C THR A 414 -6.40 23.63 -5.48
N TYR A 415 -6.68 24.24 -6.62
CA TYR A 415 -5.87 25.32 -7.17
C TYR A 415 -5.94 26.59 -6.35
N TYR A 416 -7.15 26.92 -5.86
CA TYR A 416 -7.33 28.03 -4.94
C TYR A 416 -6.49 27.85 -3.66
N LEU A 417 -6.45 26.64 -3.09
CA LEU A 417 -5.65 26.32 -1.93
C LEU A 417 -4.14 26.43 -2.21
N VAL A 418 -3.66 25.93 -3.35
CA VAL A 418 -2.25 26.08 -3.74
C VAL A 418 -1.86 27.56 -3.84
N ASP A 419 -2.68 28.37 -4.50
CA ASP A 419 -2.40 29.80 -4.67
C ASP A 419 -2.45 30.57 -3.34
N ARG A 420 -3.31 30.12 -2.41
CA ARG A 420 -3.37 30.62 -1.03
C ARG A 420 -2.11 30.26 -0.25
N LEU A 421 -1.68 29.00 -0.29
CA LEU A 421 -0.49 28.52 0.41
C LEU A 421 0.76 29.31 0.01
N LYS A 422 0.89 29.67 -1.27
CA LYS A 422 1.99 30.51 -1.77
C LYS A 422 2.07 31.89 -1.12
N ARG A 423 0.92 32.48 -0.78
CA ARG A 423 0.82 33.81 -0.17
C ARG A 423 0.94 33.77 1.35
N PHE A 424 0.74 32.59 1.94
CA PHE A 424 0.82 32.42 3.37
C PHE A 424 2.26 32.44 3.85
N ARG A 425 2.54 33.29 4.84
CA ARG A 425 3.80 33.27 5.58
C ARG A 425 3.48 33.30 7.06
N LEU A 426 4.12 32.40 7.80
CA LEU A 426 3.99 32.32 9.24
C LEU A 426 4.61 33.54 9.90
N SER A 427 3.99 34.02 10.97
CA SER A 427 4.62 34.97 11.87
C SER A 427 5.97 34.44 12.38
N ARG A 428 6.91 35.35 12.66
CA ARG A 428 8.29 35.01 13.06
C ARG A 428 8.33 34.03 14.25
N GLU A 429 7.45 34.22 15.22
CA GLU A 429 7.34 33.34 16.39
C GLU A 429 6.87 31.94 16.04
N LYS A 430 5.83 31.82 15.20
CA LYS A 430 5.29 30.52 14.79
C LYS A 430 6.24 29.78 13.85
N LYS A 431 6.96 30.51 13.00
CA LYS A 431 8.04 29.95 12.18
C LYS A 431 9.15 29.35 13.06
N LEU A 432 9.63 30.10 14.06
CA LEU A 432 10.63 29.58 15.01
C LEU A 432 10.11 28.37 15.81
N LYS A 433 8.82 28.37 16.20
CA LYS A 433 8.20 27.23 16.86
C LYS A 433 8.17 26.01 15.93
N SER A 434 7.77 26.21 14.68
CA SER A 434 7.74 25.18 13.64
C SER A 434 9.12 24.55 13.45
N ASP A 435 10.14 25.38 13.19
CA ASP A 435 11.51 24.91 12.94
C ASP A 435 12.10 24.17 14.15
N ARG A 436 11.85 24.66 15.37
CA ARG A 436 12.25 23.94 16.60
C ARG A 436 11.57 22.58 16.73
N ASN A 437 10.32 22.45 16.29
CA ASN A 437 9.61 21.17 16.35
C ASN A 437 10.22 20.15 15.38
N ARG A 438 10.54 20.57 14.14
CA ARG A 438 11.24 19.72 13.16
C ARG A 438 12.62 19.27 13.68
N GLN A 439 13.40 20.19 14.23
CA GLN A 439 14.70 19.88 14.81
C GLN A 439 14.60 18.88 15.99
N LYS A 440 13.54 18.97 16.81
CA LYS A 440 13.31 18.00 17.89
C LYS A 440 13.01 16.61 17.34
N VAL A 441 12.16 16.51 16.33
CA VAL A 441 11.81 15.24 15.69
C VAL A 441 13.05 14.62 15.02
N GLU A 442 13.85 15.42 14.32
CA GLU A 442 15.11 14.99 13.72
C GLU A 442 16.10 14.47 14.78
N LYS A 443 16.26 15.20 15.90
CA LYS A 443 17.11 14.75 17.03
C LYS A 443 16.61 13.44 17.64
N MET A 444 15.30 13.30 17.88
CA MET A 444 14.69 12.07 18.40
C MET A 444 14.93 10.90 17.44
N PHE A 445 14.81 11.12 16.12
CA PHE A 445 15.10 10.11 15.11
C PHE A 445 16.58 9.70 15.11
N LEU A 446 17.50 10.66 15.16
CA LEU A 446 18.95 10.39 15.23
C LEU A 446 19.30 9.62 16.50
N GLN A 447 18.75 10.00 17.65
CA GLN A 447 18.97 9.33 18.93
C GLN A 447 18.43 7.90 18.92
N SER A 448 17.19 7.70 18.47
CA SER A 448 16.59 6.37 18.33
C SER A 448 17.39 5.47 17.37
N THR A 449 17.82 6.02 16.23
CA THR A 449 18.67 5.30 15.27
C THR A 449 20.04 4.95 15.88
N HIS A 450 20.62 5.85 16.68
CA HIS A 450 21.89 5.58 17.35
C HIS A 450 21.75 4.47 18.39
N GLN A 451 20.69 4.51 19.20
CA GLN A 451 20.37 3.49 20.20
C GLN A 451 20.19 2.12 19.53
N GLN A 452 19.40 2.04 18.45
CA GLN A 452 19.21 0.79 17.70
C GLN A 452 20.54 0.24 17.13
N ARG A 453 21.42 1.11 16.61
CA ARG A 453 22.73 0.70 16.12
C ARG A 453 23.65 0.22 17.25
N GLN A 454 23.60 0.86 18.41
CA GLN A 454 24.35 0.43 19.58
C GLN A 454 23.86 -0.92 20.08
N GLU A 455 22.55 -1.12 20.21
CA GLU A 455 21.93 -2.37 20.63
C GLU A 455 22.25 -3.51 19.65
N ALA A 456 22.09 -3.30 18.35
CA ALA A 456 22.45 -4.29 17.32
C ALA A 456 23.96 -4.64 17.36
N ALA A 457 24.83 -3.66 17.63
CA ALA A 457 26.26 -3.90 17.80
C ALA A 457 26.58 -4.64 19.10
N GLN A 458 25.82 -4.43 20.18
CA GLN A 458 25.96 -5.15 21.44
C GLN A 458 25.48 -6.59 21.30
N ILE A 459 24.30 -6.83 20.71
CA ILE A 459 23.76 -8.16 20.42
C ILE A 459 24.77 -8.97 19.59
N LYS A 460 25.29 -8.39 18.50
CA LYS A 460 26.30 -9.07 17.66
C LYS A 460 27.61 -9.38 18.39
N ARG A 461 28.01 -8.52 19.34
CA ARG A 461 29.20 -8.77 20.18
C ARG A 461 28.94 -9.86 21.21
N GLU A 462 27.74 -9.91 21.77
CA GLU A 462 27.34 -10.93 22.72
C GLU A 462 27.19 -12.30 22.04
N GLU A 463 26.53 -12.35 20.88
CA GLU A 463 26.38 -13.56 20.07
C GLU A 463 27.74 -14.13 19.67
N ARG A 464 28.68 -13.29 19.21
CA ARG A 464 30.06 -13.73 18.95
C ARG A 464 30.73 -14.31 20.20
N ARG A 465 30.56 -13.67 21.36
CA ARG A 465 31.14 -14.17 22.62
C ARG A 465 30.50 -15.48 23.07
N ARG A 466 29.19 -15.66 22.85
CA ARG A 466 28.45 -16.87 23.16
C ARG A 466 28.85 -18.03 22.24
N ALA A 467 28.95 -17.78 20.94
CA ALA A 467 29.42 -18.75 19.95
C ALA A 467 30.90 -19.15 20.18
N GLU A 468 31.77 -18.21 20.56
CA GLU A 468 33.14 -18.52 20.97
C GLU A 468 33.15 -19.41 22.22
N LYS A 469 32.30 -19.13 23.22
CA LYS A 469 32.16 -19.97 24.43
C LYS A 469 31.67 -21.39 24.10
N GLU A 470 30.64 -21.50 23.26
CA GLU A 470 30.06 -22.79 22.86
C GLU A 470 31.04 -23.63 22.03
N LYS A 471 31.75 -23.02 21.08
CA LYS A 471 32.77 -23.70 20.29
C LYS A 471 33.90 -24.26 21.15
N MET A 472 34.29 -23.54 22.21
CA MET A 472 35.34 -23.99 23.12
C MET A 472 34.85 -25.06 24.10
N LEU A 473 33.57 -25.05 24.48
CA LEU A 473 32.96 -26.12 25.27
C LEU A 473 32.89 -27.45 24.49
N GLN A 474 32.79 -27.37 23.16
CA GLN A 474 32.82 -28.52 22.26
C GLN A 474 34.24 -29.00 21.91
N GLU A 475 35.30 -28.26 22.29
CA GLU A 475 36.69 -28.67 22.04
C GLU A 475 37.11 -29.75 23.04
N ILE A 476 37.53 -30.92 22.53
CA ILE A 476 37.77 -32.15 23.31
C ILE A 476 39.14 -32.15 24.04
N ASP A 477 40.02 -31.17 23.77
CA ASP A 477 41.40 -31.13 24.26
C ASP A 477 41.55 -30.36 25.61
N PRO A 478 41.85 -31.05 26.74
CA PRO A 478 41.80 -30.47 28.08
C PRO A 478 42.88 -29.41 28.37
N GLU A 479 44.04 -29.44 27.70
CA GLU A 479 45.07 -28.42 27.92
C GLU A 479 44.73 -27.08 27.27
N LYS A 480 44.04 -27.11 26.12
CA LYS A 480 43.60 -25.90 25.42
C LYS A 480 42.48 -25.19 26.19
N GLN A 481 41.58 -25.94 26.79
CA GLN A 481 40.51 -25.41 27.64
C GLN A 481 41.09 -24.63 28.83
N ARG A 482 42.07 -25.23 29.55
CA ARG A 482 42.71 -24.60 30.71
C ARG A 482 43.43 -23.28 30.37
N LYS A 483 44.14 -23.23 29.23
CA LYS A 483 44.79 -22.00 28.75
C LYS A 483 43.79 -20.91 28.38
N TRP A 484 42.61 -21.29 27.89
CA TRP A 484 41.57 -20.34 27.50
C TRP A 484 40.84 -19.75 28.71
N GLU A 485 40.48 -20.59 29.68
CA GLU A 485 39.86 -20.17 30.94
C GLU A 485 40.76 -19.20 31.72
N GLU A 486 42.07 -19.47 31.81
CA GLU A 486 43.02 -18.56 32.45
C GLU A 486 43.13 -17.20 31.73
N LYS A 487 42.94 -17.20 30.40
CA LYS A 487 42.96 -15.99 29.57
C LYS A 487 41.68 -15.17 29.70
N GLU A 488 40.51 -15.82 29.78
CA GLU A 488 39.23 -15.16 30.09
C GLU A 488 39.25 -14.57 31.50
N TYR A 489 39.69 -15.34 32.50
CA TYR A 489 39.81 -14.88 33.88
C TYR A 489 40.69 -13.62 34.00
N LYS A 490 41.85 -13.60 33.31
CA LYS A 490 42.72 -12.42 33.23
C LYS A 490 42.05 -11.22 32.53
N LYS A 491 41.17 -11.44 31.55
CA LYS A 491 40.43 -10.35 30.87
C LYS A 491 39.33 -9.79 31.77
N GLU A 492 38.61 -10.63 32.50
CA GLU A 492 37.56 -10.19 33.43
C GLU A 492 38.15 -9.39 34.60
N LEU A 493 39.26 -9.85 35.17
CA LEU A 493 40.01 -9.10 36.19
C LEU A 493 40.41 -7.71 35.68
N LYS A 494 40.85 -7.59 34.42
CA LYS A 494 41.18 -6.29 33.81
C LYS A 494 39.96 -5.40 33.54
N LYS A 495 38.77 -5.97 33.33
CA LYS A 495 37.52 -5.20 33.16
C LYS A 495 36.97 -4.70 34.50
N LYS A 496 37.14 -5.47 35.58
CA LYS A 496 36.69 -5.12 36.93
C LYS A 496 37.52 -3.99 37.58
N ILE A 497 38.69 -3.68 37.04
CA ILE A 497 39.50 -2.55 37.53
C ILE A 497 38.88 -1.24 36.99
N PRO A 498 38.30 -0.38 37.86
CA PRO A 498 37.71 0.88 37.44
C PRO A 498 38.79 1.80 36.85
N LYS A 499 38.53 2.35 35.67
CA LYS A 499 39.44 3.32 35.03
C LYS A 499 39.22 4.69 35.67
N MET A 500 40.08 5.11 36.59
CA MET A 500 40.05 6.48 37.14
C MET A 500 40.28 7.51 36.01
N LYS A 501 39.26 8.31 35.69
CA LYS A 501 39.41 9.49 34.82
C LYS A 501 40.15 10.57 35.62
N GLN A 502 41.31 11.00 35.14
CA GLN A 502 42.03 12.13 35.75
C GLN A 502 41.26 13.42 35.45
N LEU A 503 40.62 14.04 36.45
CA LEU A 503 40.19 15.42 36.36
C LEU A 503 41.43 16.30 36.22
N LYS A 504 41.67 16.86 35.02
CA LYS A 504 42.60 17.97 34.85
C LYS A 504 41.98 19.21 35.50
N VAL A 505 42.37 19.49 36.74
CA VAL A 505 42.13 20.80 37.36
C VAL A 505 42.86 21.84 36.54
N LYS A 506 42.10 22.66 35.82
CA LYS A 506 42.62 23.84 35.10
C LYS A 506 42.91 24.90 36.15
N ALA A 507 44.19 25.19 36.39
CA ALA A 507 44.62 26.26 37.29
C ALA A 507 44.07 27.62 36.80
N MET A 508 43.66 28.45 37.76
CA MET A 508 43.06 29.78 37.61
C MET A 508 43.80 30.72 36.66
#